data_AF-A0A7V8X2L6-F1
#
_entry.id   AF-A0A7V8X2L6-F1
#
_cell.length_a   1.000
_cell.length_b   1.000
_cell.length_c   1.000
_cell.angle_alpha   90.00
_cell.angle_beta   90.00
_cell.angle_gamma   90.00
#
_symmetry.space_group_name_H-M   'P 1'
#
loop_
_entity.id
_entity.type
_entity.pdbx_description
1 polymer ?
#
loop_
_entity_poly.entity_id
_entity_poly.type
_entity_poly.pdbx_seq_one_letter_code
_entity_poly.pdbx_strand_id
1 'polypeptide(L)'
;MTSTDPIEHPDLVDALVQLADALDRRPGDGPRLSHLAMAVLADQIAQLVHDLARSLVVLARSEDGASWTDVGVAFGVTRQAALRRWRIEPSRTASSTDSE
;
A
#
# COMPACT_ATOMS: atom_id res chain seq x y z
N MET A 1 -21.58 -4.49 13.89
CA MET A 1 -21.61 -3.30 13.01
C MET A 1 -20.18 -3.08 12.54
N THR A 2 -19.80 -3.72 11.44
CA THR A 2 -18.49 -3.51 10.79
C THR A 2 -18.53 -2.16 10.09
N SER A 3 -17.66 -1.23 10.49
CA SER A 3 -17.48 0.04 9.76
C SER A 3 -16.80 -0.31 8.46
N THR A 4 -17.58 -0.49 7.39
CA THR A 4 -17.07 -0.58 6.02
C THR A 4 -16.66 0.82 5.58
N ASP A 5 -15.69 1.42 6.27
CA ASP A 5 -15.09 2.65 5.77
C ASP A 5 -14.33 2.28 4.50
N PRO A 6 -14.64 2.93 3.36
CA PRO A 6 -13.92 2.67 2.13
C PRO A 6 -12.44 2.96 2.35
N ILE A 7 -11.57 2.06 1.88
CA ILE A 7 -10.15 2.36 1.82
C ILE A 7 -9.96 3.45 0.75
N GLU A 8 -9.83 4.70 1.17
CA GLU A 8 -9.58 5.84 0.30
C GLU A 8 -8.08 6.12 0.23
N HIS A 9 -7.54 6.15 -1.00
CA HIS A 9 -6.18 6.62 -1.28
C HIS A 9 -6.20 7.63 -2.43
N PRO A 10 -6.73 8.85 -2.21
CA PRO A 10 -6.77 9.89 -3.24
C PRO A 10 -5.37 10.18 -3.82
N ASP A 11 -4.35 10.20 -2.97
CA ASP A 11 -2.95 10.42 -3.38
C ASP A 11 -2.45 9.35 -4.37
N LEU A 12 -2.89 8.09 -4.21
CA LEU A 12 -2.54 7.01 -5.13
C LEU A 12 -3.22 7.20 -6.48
N VAL A 13 -4.49 7.58 -6.47
CA VAL A 13 -5.26 7.86 -7.70
C VAL A 13 -4.61 9.00 -8.47
N ASP A 14 -4.32 10.11 -7.80
CA ASP A 14 -3.69 11.28 -8.40
C ASP A 14 -2.32 10.94 -9.00
N ALA A 15 -1.50 10.18 -8.27
CA ALA A 15 -0.19 9.75 -8.76
C ALA A 15 -0.29 8.83 -9.98
N LEU A 16 -1.23 7.87 -9.98
CA LEU A 16 -1.49 6.98 -11.12
C LEU A 16 -1.93 7.75 -12.36
N VAL A 17 -2.85 8.72 -12.21
CA VAL A 17 -3.30 9.59 -13.31
C VAL A 17 -2.12 10.38 -13.87
N GLN A 18 -1.32 11.00 -13.01
CA GLN A 18 -0.17 11.78 -13.44
C GLN A 18 0.86 10.93 -14.21
N LEU A 19 1.11 9.68 -13.78
CA LEU A 19 2.03 8.79 -14.48
C LEU A 19 1.44 8.32 -15.81
N ALA A 20 0.15 7.96 -15.85
CA ALA A 20 -0.53 7.57 -17.08
C ALA A 20 -0.49 8.70 -18.13
N ASP A 21 -0.80 9.93 -17.70
CA ASP A 21 -0.73 11.13 -18.54
C ASP A 21 0.69 11.36 -19.07
N ALA A 22 1.72 11.12 -18.25
CA ALA A 22 3.10 11.27 -18.66
C ALA A 22 3.53 10.22 -19.71
N LEU A 23 3.03 8.99 -19.59
CA LEU A 23 3.32 7.88 -20.49
C LEU A 23 2.57 7.95 -21.82
N ASP A 24 1.33 8.47 -21.83
CA ASP A 24 0.50 8.56 -23.04
C ASP A 24 0.89 9.75 -23.96
N ARG A 25 1.74 10.67 -23.49
CA ARG A 25 2.10 11.88 -24.25
C ARG A 25 2.77 11.58 -25.58
N ARG A 26 2.22 12.16 -26.65
CA ARG A 26 2.78 12.06 -27.99
C ARG A 26 3.93 13.04 -28.20
N PRO A 27 4.81 12.81 -29.19
CA PRO A 27 5.79 13.81 -29.59
C PRO A 27 5.07 15.08 -30.04
N GLY A 28 5.29 16.20 -29.35
CA GLY A 28 4.62 17.49 -29.61
C GLY A 28 3.74 18.01 -28.48
N ASP A 29 3.35 17.18 -27.51
CA ASP A 29 2.49 17.57 -26.38
C ASP A 29 3.28 18.28 -25.26
N GLY A 30 3.63 19.55 -25.49
CA GLY A 30 4.12 20.47 -24.47
C GLY A 30 5.35 20.00 -23.65
N PRO A 31 5.61 20.59 -22.48
CA PRO A 31 6.75 20.23 -21.64
C PRO A 31 6.53 18.85 -21.00
N ARG A 32 7.41 17.90 -21.33
CA ARG A 32 7.41 16.52 -20.82
C ARG A 32 7.96 16.43 -19.40
N LEU A 33 7.43 15.51 -18.60
CA LEU A 33 8.14 15.10 -17.39
C LEU A 33 9.50 14.51 -17.78
N SER A 34 10.53 14.85 -17.01
CA SER A 34 11.84 14.22 -17.18
C SER A 34 11.77 12.76 -16.76
N HIS A 35 12.67 11.92 -17.30
CA HIS A 35 12.78 10.52 -16.86
C HIS A 35 12.99 10.40 -15.34
N LEU A 36 13.73 11.35 -14.74
CA LEU A 36 13.93 11.41 -13.30
C LEU A 36 12.61 11.69 -12.55
N ALA A 37 11.80 12.64 -13.02
CA ALA A 37 10.52 12.94 -12.41
C ALA A 37 9.56 11.74 -12.51
N MET A 38 9.53 11.05 -13.65
CA MET A 38 8.75 9.81 -13.81
C MET A 38 9.23 8.69 -12.88
N ALA A 39 10.54 8.56 -12.67
CA ALA A 39 11.08 7.57 -11.75
C ALA A 39 10.68 7.85 -10.29
N VAL A 40 10.74 9.11 -9.85
CA VAL A 40 10.27 9.52 -8.51
C VAL A 40 8.79 9.23 -8.33
N LEU A 41 7.97 9.55 -9.34
CA LEU A 41 6.54 9.28 -9.30
C LEU A 41 6.22 7.78 -9.25
N ALA A 42 6.93 6.97 -10.04
CA ALA A 42 6.77 5.52 -10.02
C ALA A 42 7.14 4.91 -8.66
N ASP A 43 8.21 5.39 -8.02
CA ASP A 43 8.61 4.97 -6.67
C ASP A 43 7.56 5.33 -5.61
N GLN A 44 7.00 6.56 -5.69
CA GLN A 44 5.90 6.99 -4.83
C GLN A 44 4.66 6.10 -4.99
N ILE A 45 4.27 5.79 -6.23
CA ILE A 45 3.14 4.88 -6.50
C ILE A 45 3.42 3.50 -5.90
N ALA A 46 4.63 2.96 -6.06
CA ALA A 46 4.98 1.66 -5.50
C ALA A 46 4.81 1.62 -3.98
N GLN A 47 5.21 2.68 -3.28
CA GLN A 47 5.02 2.82 -1.84
C GLN A 47 3.52 2.87 -1.47
N LEU A 48 2.74 3.71 -2.15
CA LEU A 48 1.30 3.86 -1.90
C LEU A 48 0.51 2.56 -2.17
N VAL A 49 0.83 1.85 -3.26
CA VAL A 49 0.24 0.53 -3.57
C VAL A 49 0.64 -0.49 -2.51
N HIS A 50 1.87 -0.44 -2.01
CA HIS A 50 2.31 -1.35 -0.96
C HIS A 50 1.56 -1.12 0.36
N ASP A 51 1.27 0.14 0.70
CA ASP A 51 0.50 0.51 1.88
C ASP A 51 -0.97 0.11 1.74
N LEU A 52 -1.58 0.32 0.57
CA LEU A 52 -2.91 -0.19 0.25
C LEU A 52 -2.98 -1.73 0.39
N ALA A 53 -2.00 -2.45 -0.18
CA ALA A 53 -1.95 -3.91 -0.06
C ALA A 53 -1.88 -4.37 1.40
N ARG A 54 -1.16 -3.62 2.26
CA ARG A 54 -1.11 -3.90 3.71
C ARG A 54 -2.49 -3.73 4.35
N SER A 55 -3.18 -2.63 4.09
CA SER A 55 -4.54 -2.39 4.60
C SER A 55 -5.52 -3.48 4.15
N LEU A 56 -5.47 -3.88 2.88
CA LEU A 56 -6.31 -4.95 2.35
C LEU A 56 -6.01 -6.32 2.99
N VAL A 57 -4.74 -6.63 3.25
CA VAL A 57 -4.38 -7.86 3.98
C VAL A 57 -4.91 -7.84 5.41
N VAL A 58 -4.91 -6.68 6.08
CA VAL A 58 -5.52 -6.55 7.41
C VAL A 58 -7.01 -6.82 7.35
N LEU A 59 -7.75 -6.19 6.44
CA LEU A 59 -9.18 -6.40 6.28
C LEU A 59 -9.52 -7.84 5.89
N ALA A 60 -8.81 -8.43 4.93
CA ALA A 60 -9.01 -9.82 4.54
C ALA A 60 -8.86 -10.77 5.74
N ARG A 61 -8.00 -10.45 6.69
CA ARG A 61 -7.82 -11.24 7.91
C ARG A 61 -8.87 -10.94 8.98
N SER A 62 -9.19 -9.68 9.22
CA SER A 62 -10.08 -9.27 10.32
C SER A 62 -11.55 -9.41 9.98
N GLU A 63 -11.92 -9.22 8.72
CA GLU A 63 -13.31 -9.18 8.25
C GLU A 63 -13.67 -10.42 7.44
N ASP A 64 -12.81 -10.84 6.51
CA ASP A 64 -13.08 -11.99 5.64
C ASP A 64 -12.59 -13.33 6.24
N GLY A 65 -11.89 -13.29 7.38
CA GLY A 65 -11.42 -14.47 8.10
C GLY A 65 -10.24 -15.19 7.45
N ALA A 66 -9.51 -14.55 6.53
CA ALA A 66 -8.35 -15.14 5.86
C ALA A 66 -7.24 -15.51 6.85
N SER A 67 -6.65 -16.70 6.68
CA SER A 67 -5.51 -17.14 7.48
C SER A 67 -4.18 -16.65 6.91
N TRP A 68 -3.09 -16.77 7.68
CA TRP A 68 -1.75 -16.43 7.16
C TRP A 68 -1.28 -17.41 6.07
N THR A 69 -1.88 -18.61 6.03
CA THR A 69 -1.62 -19.59 4.98
C THR A 69 -2.25 -19.10 3.67
N ASP A 70 -3.49 -18.63 3.71
CA ASP A 70 -4.20 -18.12 2.52
C ASP A 70 -3.50 -16.89 1.94
N VAL A 71 -3.06 -15.96 2.80
CA VAL A 71 -2.24 -14.82 2.38
C VAL A 71 -0.93 -15.28 1.75
N GLY A 72 -0.26 -16.29 2.33
CA GLY A 72 0.96 -16.85 1.74
C GLY A 72 0.72 -17.40 0.33
N VAL A 73 -0.33 -18.21 0.16
CA VAL A 73 -0.74 -18.77 -1.13
C VAL A 73 -1.04 -17.66 -2.13
N ALA A 74 -1.83 -16.65 -1.76
CA ALA A 74 -2.21 -15.55 -2.64
C ALA A 74 -1.02 -14.72 -3.13
N PHE A 75 -0.02 -14.51 -2.28
CA PHE A 75 1.19 -13.74 -2.61
C PHE A 75 2.35 -14.62 -3.14
N GLY A 76 2.16 -15.93 -3.30
CA GLY A 76 3.21 -16.85 -3.77
C GLY A 76 4.40 -16.98 -2.80
N VAL A 77 4.18 -16.79 -1.51
CA VAL A 77 5.22 -16.84 -0.46
C VAL A 77 4.84 -17.82 0.65
N THR A 78 5.81 -18.20 1.48
CA THR A 78 5.50 -19.04 2.65
C THR A 78 4.65 -18.29 3.67
N ARG A 79 3.88 -19.03 4.49
CA ARG A 79 3.12 -18.47 5.62
C ARG A 79 3.98 -17.56 6.52
N GLN A 80 5.22 -17.97 6.81
CA GLN A 80 6.15 -17.20 7.65
C GLN A 80 6.59 -15.90 6.96
N ALA A 81 6.85 -15.95 5.65
CA ALA A 81 7.18 -14.76 4.88
C ALA A 81 5.99 -13.78 4.80
N ALA A 82 4.78 -14.28 4.60
CA ALA A 82 3.55 -13.47 4.63
C ALA A 82 3.37 -12.79 6.00
N LEU A 83 3.48 -13.56 7.08
CA LEU A 83 3.38 -13.03 8.44
C LEU A 83 4.46 -11.98 8.71
N ARG A 84 5.71 -12.20 8.30
CA ARG A 84 6.78 -11.21 8.46
C ARG A 84 6.54 -9.94 7.64
N ARG A 85 5.97 -10.06 6.45
CA ARG A 85 5.77 -8.94 5.51
C ARG A 85 4.59 -8.06 5.88
N TRP A 86 3.50 -8.64 6.36
CA TRP A 86 2.21 -7.96 6.48
C TRP A 86 1.70 -7.81 7.90
N ARG A 87 2.32 -8.48 8.89
CA ARG A 87 1.93 -8.29 10.29
C ARG A 87 2.32 -6.88 10.74
N ILE A 88 1.32 -6.08 11.08
CA ILE A 88 1.51 -4.84 11.82
C ILE A 88 1.89 -5.25 13.24
N GLU A 89 3.11 -4.97 13.68
CA GLU A 89 3.43 -5.09 15.09
C GLU A 89 2.72 -3.95 15.82
N PRO A 90 1.90 -4.24 16.85
CA PRO A 90 1.37 -3.18 17.69
C PRO A 90 2.57 -2.44 18.28
N SER A 91 2.68 -1.16 17.95
CA SER A 91 3.73 -0.28 18.46
C SER A 91 3.77 -0.40 19.98
N ARG A 92 4.94 -0.75 20.51
CA ARG A 92 5.21 -1.02 21.93
C ARG A 92 5.26 0.29 22.73
N THR A 93 4.24 1.13 22.62
CA THR A 93 4.14 2.47 23.21
C THR A 93 2.80 2.65 23.92
N ALA A 94 2.64 1.97 25.05
CA ALA A 94 1.71 2.33 26.12
C ALA A 94 2.10 1.60 27.42
N SER A 95 3.34 1.79 27.89
CA SER A 95 3.74 1.43 29.25
C SER A 95 4.88 2.33 29.71
N SER A 96 4.57 3.62 29.84
CA SER A 96 5.39 4.58 30.60
C SER A 96 4.45 5.57 31.27
N THR A 97 3.56 5.03 32.10
CA THR A 97 2.84 5.78 33.12
C THR A 97 2.77 4.89 34.35
N ASP A 98 3.85 4.82 35.13
CA ASP A 98 3.76 4.85 36.59
C ASP A 98 5.14 4.88 37.27
N SER A 99 5.19 5.55 38.42
CA SER A 99 6.32 5.75 39.36
C SER A 99 7.38 6.78 38.89
N GLU A 100 7.64 7.89 39.58
CA GLU A 100 7.50 8.25 41.00
C GLU A 100 7.40 9.78 41.16
#